data_AF-A0A6S6R0E8-F1
#
_entry.id   AF-A0A6S6R0E8-F1
#
_cell.length_a   1.000
_cell.length_b   1.000
_cell.length_c   1.000
_cell.angle_alpha   90.00
_cell.angle_beta   90.00
_cell.angle_gamma   90.00
#
_symmetry.space_group_name_H-M   'P 1'
#
loop_
_entity.id
_entity.type
_entity.pdbx_description
1 polymer ?
#
loop_
_entity_poly.entity_id
_entity_poly.type
_entity_poly.pdbx_seq_one_letter_code
_entity_poly.pdbx_strand_id
1 'polypeptide(L)'
;MANLLIAGKMDKKMLVYPLLRVLSIEGDVLFITDDISFNRLFDGTQSGKHQNITLYVGNAVPSGRNESELYKNVLVVSEKINSEELKRYDAALIVYGPDYSFYGQDLIEVMEKINDLNNAGHVRAVLQSIYPLKAAGNIMIRKPEHYFYISKVEEMKELLPCKDICVEKLLINTFADALNIKPKQFANLLRLKPYDVSKKVIAKSFL
;
A
#
# COMPACT_ATOMS: atom_id res chain seq x y z
N MET A 1 9.70 13.48 -4.93
CA MET A 1 8.79 12.44 -5.42
C MET A 1 9.12 11.17 -4.66
N ALA A 2 8.15 10.53 -4.02
CA ALA A 2 8.40 9.25 -3.33
C ALA A 2 7.97 8.09 -4.22
N ASN A 3 8.84 7.09 -4.39
CA ASN A 3 8.60 5.87 -5.14
C ASN A 3 8.47 4.69 -4.17
N LEU A 4 7.27 4.14 -4.05
CA LEU A 4 6.90 3.17 -3.03
C LEU A 4 6.53 1.82 -3.65
N LEU A 5 6.81 0.74 -2.93
CA LEU A 5 6.45 -0.62 -3.35
C LEU A 5 5.62 -1.34 -2.27
N ILE A 6 4.58 -2.05 -2.68
CA ILE A 6 3.98 -3.14 -1.90
C ILE A 6 4.00 -4.41 -2.73
N ALA A 7 4.76 -5.41 -2.32
CA ALA A 7 4.96 -6.64 -3.09
C ALA A 7 4.55 -7.91 -2.33
N GLY A 8 4.16 -8.95 -3.06
CA GLY A 8 3.89 -10.29 -2.52
C GLY A 8 2.59 -10.89 -3.04
N LYS A 9 2.49 -12.22 -2.96
CA LYS A 9 1.35 -12.99 -3.51
C LYS A 9 0.05 -12.83 -2.73
N MET A 10 0.14 -12.38 -1.49
CA MET A 10 -1.05 -12.19 -0.65
C MET A 10 -1.92 -11.05 -1.18
N ASP A 11 -3.19 -11.06 -0.80
CA ASP A 11 -4.10 -9.94 -1.05
C ASP A 11 -3.65 -8.73 -0.21
N LYS A 12 -3.24 -7.68 -0.92
CA LYS A 12 -2.61 -6.45 -0.39
C LYS A 12 -3.62 -5.32 -0.19
N LYS A 13 -4.90 -5.49 -0.54
CA LYS A 13 -5.89 -4.39 -0.58
C LYS A 13 -6.10 -3.69 0.76
N MET A 14 -6.04 -4.44 1.86
CA MET A 14 -6.13 -3.86 3.22
C MET A 14 -4.98 -2.89 3.55
N LEU A 15 -3.85 -3.00 2.86
CA LEU A 15 -2.68 -2.13 3.04
C LEU A 15 -2.67 -1.03 1.97
N VAL A 16 -3.00 -1.38 0.73
CA VAL A 16 -2.96 -0.49 -0.42
C VAL A 16 -4.06 0.58 -0.36
N TYR A 17 -5.32 0.24 -0.04
CA TYR A 17 -6.39 1.25 0.00
C TYR A 17 -6.14 2.35 1.06
N PRO A 18 -5.77 2.02 2.31
CA PRO A 18 -5.42 3.07 3.28
C PRO A 18 -4.19 3.89 2.87
N LEU A 19 -3.16 3.26 2.27
CA LEU A 19 -2.00 4.00 1.77
C LEU A 19 -2.37 4.94 0.63
N LEU A 20 -3.11 4.47 -0.38
CA LEU A 20 -3.60 5.28 -1.49
C LEU A 20 -4.39 6.50 -1.00
N ARG A 21 -5.17 6.35 0.08
CA ARG A 21 -5.89 7.47 0.70
C ARG A 21 -4.93 8.55 1.20
N VAL A 22 -3.88 8.15 1.93
CA VAL A 22 -2.88 9.09 2.44
C VAL A 22 -2.19 9.80 1.27
N LEU A 23 -1.77 9.03 0.26
CA LEU A 23 -1.07 9.56 -0.91
C LEU A 23 -1.95 10.55 -1.70
N SER A 24 -3.23 10.21 -1.94
CA SER A 24 -4.15 11.04 -2.75
C SER A 24 -4.56 12.34 -2.06
N ILE A 25 -4.61 12.36 -0.73
CA ILE A 25 -4.83 13.61 0.04
C ILE A 25 -3.57 14.50 -0.01
N GLU A 26 -2.40 13.89 -0.06
CA GLU A 26 -1.13 14.62 -0.08
C GLU A 26 -0.80 15.22 -1.44
N GLY A 27 -1.22 14.59 -2.53
CA GLY A 27 -1.09 15.10 -3.91
C GLY A 27 -1.47 14.05 -4.96
N ASP A 28 -1.18 14.35 -6.23
CA ASP A 28 -1.42 13.40 -7.31
C ASP A 28 -0.52 12.17 -7.20
N VAL A 29 -1.11 11.00 -7.44
CA VAL A 29 -0.49 9.68 -7.28
C VAL A 29 -0.55 8.90 -8.59
N LEU A 30 0.58 8.34 -8.99
CA LEU A 30 0.63 7.30 -10.01
C LEU A 30 0.56 5.93 -9.33
N PHE A 31 -0.48 5.17 -9.61
CA PHE A 31 -0.69 3.83 -9.06
C PHE A 31 -0.54 2.77 -10.15
N ILE A 32 0.46 1.91 -10.01
CA ILE A 32 0.82 0.88 -10.99
C ILE A 32 0.66 -0.49 -10.34
N THR A 33 -0.01 -1.43 -11.00
CA THR A 33 -0.25 -2.75 -10.43
C THR A 33 -0.31 -3.85 -11.48
N ASP A 34 0.24 -5.03 -11.19
CA ASP A 34 -0.01 -6.25 -11.97
C ASP A 34 -1.26 -7.03 -11.48
N ASP A 35 -1.77 -6.68 -10.31
CA ASP A 35 -2.95 -7.29 -9.69
C ASP A 35 -4.24 -6.62 -10.19
N ILE A 36 -5.00 -7.36 -11.00
CA ILE A 36 -6.26 -6.91 -11.62
C ILE A 36 -7.39 -6.68 -10.60
N SER A 37 -7.24 -7.15 -9.36
CA SER A 37 -8.29 -7.00 -8.35
C SER A 37 -8.50 -5.54 -7.94
N PHE A 38 -7.49 -4.69 -8.15
CA PHE A 38 -7.57 -3.26 -7.90
C PHE A 38 -8.51 -2.51 -8.85
N ASN A 39 -8.83 -3.07 -10.02
CA ASN A 39 -9.80 -2.48 -10.96
C ASN A 39 -11.18 -2.29 -10.32
N ARG A 40 -11.49 -3.06 -9.27
CA ARG A 40 -12.75 -2.95 -8.54
C ARG A 40 -12.94 -1.59 -7.91
N LEU A 41 -11.88 -0.86 -7.55
CA LEU A 41 -12.00 0.52 -7.07
C LEU A 41 -12.23 1.53 -8.21
N PHE A 42 -11.88 1.18 -9.45
CA PHE A 42 -11.82 2.08 -10.62
C PHE A 42 -12.80 1.64 -11.72
N ASP A 43 -14.02 1.28 -11.35
CA ASP A 43 -15.11 0.90 -12.27
C ASP A 43 -14.77 -0.22 -13.28
N GLY A 44 -13.83 -1.09 -12.92
CA GLY A 44 -13.38 -2.19 -13.78
C GLY A 44 -12.39 -1.78 -14.88
N THR A 45 -11.97 -0.53 -14.93
CA THR A 45 -11.03 -0.03 -15.95
C THR A 45 -9.59 -0.46 -15.68
N GLN A 46 -8.82 -0.72 -16.74
CA GLN A 46 -7.39 -1.06 -16.65
C GLN A 46 -6.48 0.18 -16.58
N SER A 47 -7.00 1.34 -16.95
CA SER A 47 -6.36 2.63 -16.76
C SER A 47 -7.41 3.70 -16.60
N GLY A 48 -7.11 4.73 -15.80
CA GLY A 48 -8.04 5.81 -15.55
C GLY A 48 -7.62 6.70 -14.40
N LYS A 49 -8.27 7.86 -14.30
CA LYS A 49 -8.10 8.78 -13.18
C LYS A 49 -9.31 8.68 -12.25
N HIS A 50 -9.05 8.43 -10.98
CA HIS A 50 -10.05 8.47 -9.91
C HIS A 50 -9.53 9.37 -8.79
N GLN A 51 -10.21 10.49 -8.54
CA GLN A 51 -9.72 11.54 -7.63
C GLN A 51 -8.30 12.00 -8.05
N ASN A 52 -7.36 12.03 -7.11
CA ASN A 52 -5.95 12.37 -7.34
C ASN A 52 -5.10 11.13 -7.66
N ILE A 53 -5.69 10.05 -8.18
CA ILE A 53 -5.00 8.79 -8.46
C ILE A 53 -5.16 8.46 -9.93
N THR A 54 -4.04 8.27 -10.63
CA THR A 54 -4.00 7.68 -11.97
C THR A 54 -3.59 6.22 -11.85
N LEU A 55 -4.47 5.30 -12.26
CA LEU A 55 -4.24 3.86 -12.26
C LEU A 55 -3.66 3.41 -13.62
N TYR A 56 -2.67 2.51 -13.56
CA TYR A 56 -2.24 1.66 -14.67
C TYR A 56 -2.15 0.21 -14.22
N VAL A 57 -2.85 -0.68 -14.92
CA VAL A 57 -2.85 -2.12 -14.66
C VAL A 57 -2.04 -2.82 -15.73
N GLY A 58 -0.97 -3.49 -15.32
CA GLY A 58 -0.02 -4.18 -16.18
C GLY A 58 1.44 -3.80 -15.89
N ASN A 59 2.36 -4.41 -16.65
CA ASN A 59 3.81 -4.22 -16.48
C ASN A 59 4.36 -2.92 -17.09
N ALA A 60 3.48 -2.08 -17.65
CA ALA A 60 3.88 -0.86 -18.34
C ALA A 60 3.68 0.34 -17.41
N VAL A 61 4.77 0.84 -16.82
CA VAL A 61 4.86 2.29 -16.56
C VAL A 61 4.70 2.96 -17.93
N PRO A 62 3.83 3.96 -18.12
CA PRO A 62 3.80 4.68 -19.38
C PRO A 62 5.23 5.11 -19.74
N SER A 63 5.63 4.79 -20.96
CA SER A 63 7.02 4.76 -21.45
C SER A 63 7.73 6.13 -21.47
N GLY A 64 7.07 7.19 -21.01
CA GLY A 64 7.66 8.49 -20.79
C GLY A 64 8.18 8.62 -19.36
N ARG A 65 9.51 8.69 -19.18
CA ARG A 65 10.15 9.17 -17.93
C ARG A 65 9.56 10.51 -17.44
N ASN A 66 8.96 11.29 -18.34
CA ASN A 66 8.32 12.57 -18.04
C ASN A 66 6.96 12.45 -17.35
N GLU A 67 6.22 11.35 -17.48
CA GLU A 67 4.88 11.26 -16.89
C GLU A 67 4.93 11.03 -15.39
N SER A 68 5.88 10.21 -14.90
CA SER A 68 6.08 10.01 -13.46
C SER A 68 6.47 11.29 -12.72
N GLU A 69 7.17 12.22 -13.40
CA GLU A 69 7.58 13.51 -12.82
C GLU A 69 6.40 14.45 -12.55
N LEU A 70 5.23 14.20 -13.16
CA LEU A 70 4.00 14.96 -12.92
C LEU A 70 3.31 14.58 -11.61
N TYR A 71 3.71 13.47 -10.98
CA TYR A 71 3.08 12.96 -9.78
C TYR A 71 3.94 13.23 -8.54
N LYS A 72 3.28 13.57 -7.43
CA LYS A 72 3.97 13.75 -6.14
C LYS A 72 4.53 12.41 -5.64
N ASN A 73 3.76 11.34 -5.84
CA ASN A 73 4.07 9.99 -5.36
C ASN A 73 3.79 8.94 -6.44
N VAL A 74 4.62 7.90 -6.46
CA VAL A 74 4.41 6.69 -7.26
C VAL A 74 4.24 5.51 -6.30
N LEU A 75 3.17 4.74 -6.48
CA LEU A 75 2.94 3.49 -5.75
C LEU A 75 2.90 2.34 -6.75
N VAL A 76 3.80 1.40 -6.58
CA VAL A 76 3.82 0.13 -7.34
C VAL A 76 3.32 -0.99 -6.44
N VAL A 77 2.40 -1.79 -6.96
CA VAL A 77 1.94 -3.02 -6.32
C VAL A 77 2.23 -4.19 -7.23
N SER A 78 2.93 -5.21 -6.70
CA SER A 78 3.25 -6.40 -7.49
C SER A 78 3.00 -7.70 -6.73
N GLU A 79 2.62 -8.75 -7.43
CA GLU A 79 2.63 -10.10 -6.87
C GLU A 79 4.06 -10.67 -6.72
N LYS A 80 5.02 -10.13 -7.48
CA LYS A 80 6.40 -10.61 -7.55
C LYS A 80 7.33 -9.78 -6.67
N ILE A 81 8.34 -10.44 -6.12
CA ILE A 81 9.40 -9.80 -5.34
C ILE A 81 10.70 -9.96 -6.14
N ASN A 82 11.27 -8.86 -6.60
CA ASN A 82 12.59 -8.83 -7.22
C ASN A 82 13.54 -8.02 -6.35
N SER A 83 14.52 -8.70 -5.72
CA SER A 83 15.46 -8.08 -4.79
C SER A 83 16.29 -6.96 -5.41
N GLU A 84 16.56 -7.00 -6.72
CA GLU A 84 17.27 -5.92 -7.41
C GLU A 84 16.39 -4.68 -7.59
N GLU A 85 15.09 -4.86 -7.78
CA GLU A 85 14.13 -3.76 -7.91
C GLU A 85 13.88 -3.05 -6.58
N LEU A 86 13.98 -3.75 -5.44
CA LEU A 86 13.78 -3.17 -4.10
C LEU A 86 14.65 -1.92 -3.87
N LYS A 87 15.87 -1.92 -4.41
CA LYS A 87 16.82 -0.80 -4.28
C LYS A 87 16.39 0.48 -5.00
N ARG A 88 15.37 0.41 -5.86
CA ARG A 88 14.85 1.55 -6.64
C ARG A 88 13.71 2.28 -5.96
N TYR A 89 13.25 1.78 -4.80
CA TYR A 89 12.13 2.34 -4.05
C TYR A 89 12.63 2.98 -2.76
N ASP A 90 12.03 4.11 -2.39
CA ASP A 90 12.34 4.85 -1.16
C ASP A 90 11.85 4.07 0.08
N ALA A 91 10.77 3.31 -0.09
CA ALA A 91 10.27 2.35 0.88
C ALA A 91 9.53 1.19 0.21
N ALA A 92 9.68 0.00 0.78
CA ALA A 92 9.00 -1.21 0.31
C ALA A 92 8.34 -1.98 1.45
N LEU A 93 7.12 -2.46 1.23
CA LEU A 93 6.43 -3.42 2.10
C LEU A 93 6.28 -4.76 1.40
N ILE A 94 6.90 -5.80 1.94
CA ILE A 94 6.81 -7.17 1.43
C ILE A 94 5.81 -7.95 2.28
N VAL A 95 4.79 -8.49 1.63
CA VAL A 95 3.68 -9.20 2.29
C VAL A 95 3.77 -10.69 1.97
N TYR A 96 4.17 -11.46 2.97
CA TYR A 96 4.13 -12.92 2.98
C TYR A 96 2.81 -13.39 3.57
N GLY A 97 2.43 -14.64 3.32
CA GLY A 97 1.33 -15.28 4.05
C GLY A 97 1.24 -16.76 3.71
N PRO A 98 0.60 -17.58 4.57
CA PRO A 98 0.46 -19.01 4.42
C PRO A 98 -0.57 -19.31 3.34
N ASP A 99 -0.27 -18.94 2.11
CA ASP A 99 -0.87 -19.58 0.95
C ASP A 99 -0.09 -20.88 0.66
N TYR A 100 -0.62 -21.74 -0.20
CA TYR A 100 0.02 -23.00 -0.61
C TYR A 100 1.50 -22.88 -1.05
N SER A 101 2.05 -21.67 -1.18
CA SER A 101 3.48 -21.35 -1.22
C SER A 101 4.33 -21.80 -0.01
N PHE A 102 3.73 -22.10 1.14
CA PHE A 102 4.42 -22.71 2.28
C PHE A 102 4.41 -24.25 2.27
N TYR A 103 3.76 -24.90 1.30
CA TYR A 103 3.96 -26.34 1.11
C TYR A 103 5.42 -26.58 0.71
N GLY A 104 6.24 -26.97 1.69
CA GLY A 104 7.66 -27.26 1.53
C GLY A 104 8.63 -26.14 1.94
N GLN A 105 8.17 -24.98 2.41
CA GLN A 105 9.05 -23.97 3.02
C GLN A 105 8.89 -23.98 4.54
N ASP A 106 10.00 -24.13 5.26
CA ASP A 106 10.00 -24.03 6.72
C ASP A 106 9.58 -22.61 7.13
N LEU A 107 8.64 -22.51 8.07
CA LEU A 107 8.23 -21.24 8.66
C LEU A 107 9.44 -20.48 9.21
N ILE A 108 10.45 -21.20 9.70
CA ILE A 108 11.72 -20.66 10.18
C ILE A 108 12.45 -19.92 9.05
N GLU A 109 12.60 -20.53 7.86
CA GLU A 109 13.28 -19.89 6.72
C GLU A 109 12.57 -18.61 6.26
N VAL A 110 11.23 -18.61 6.28
CA VAL A 110 10.48 -17.40 5.91
C VAL A 110 10.66 -16.31 6.95
N MET A 111 10.72 -16.67 8.23
CA MET A 111 10.98 -15.74 9.31
C MET A 111 12.39 -15.14 9.25
N GLU A 112 13.40 -15.94 8.89
CA GLU A 112 14.77 -15.46 8.65
C GLU A 112 14.80 -14.45 7.50
N LYS A 113 14.18 -14.78 6.36
CA LYS A 113 14.08 -13.85 5.22
C LYS A 113 13.38 -12.54 5.59
N ILE A 114 12.31 -12.61 6.39
CA ILE A 114 11.60 -11.42 6.88
C ILE A 114 12.54 -10.56 7.73
N ASN A 115 13.32 -11.18 8.63
CA ASN A 115 14.25 -10.44 9.49
C ASN A 115 15.37 -9.80 8.67
N ASP A 116 15.95 -10.53 7.71
CA ASP A 116 16.99 -10.02 6.81
C ASP A 116 16.51 -8.81 6.01
N LEU A 117 15.29 -8.89 5.46
CA LEU A 117 14.69 -7.76 4.73
C LEU A 117 14.44 -6.56 5.64
N ASN A 118 13.97 -6.77 6.87
CA ASN A 118 13.73 -5.69 7.82
C ASN A 118 15.04 -4.97 8.25
N ASN A 119 16.17 -5.68 8.22
CA ASN A 119 17.49 -5.11 8.47
C ASN A 119 17.99 -4.19 7.34
N ALA A 120 17.41 -4.28 6.14
CA ALA A 120 17.76 -3.42 5.00
C ALA A 120 17.30 -1.95 5.14
N GLY A 121 16.63 -1.59 6.24
CA GLY A 121 16.29 -0.20 6.61
C GLY A 121 15.10 0.40 5.86
N HIS A 122 15.13 0.37 4.53
CA HIS A 122 14.07 0.87 3.62
C HIS A 122 13.03 -0.19 3.24
N VAL A 123 13.30 -1.45 3.58
CA VAL A 123 12.37 -2.56 3.35
C VAL A 123 11.75 -2.98 4.68
N ARG A 124 10.44 -3.19 4.65
CA ARG A 124 9.69 -3.85 5.72
C ARG A 124 9.06 -5.11 5.18
N ALA A 125 9.14 -6.19 5.93
CA ALA A 125 8.51 -7.45 5.58
C ALA A 125 7.56 -7.90 6.69
N VAL A 126 6.35 -8.33 6.30
CA VAL A 126 5.31 -8.79 7.21
C VAL A 126 4.74 -10.13 6.76
N LEU A 127 4.35 -10.94 7.75
CA LEU A 127 3.63 -12.18 7.55
C LEU A 127 2.14 -11.93 7.83
N GLN A 128 1.31 -12.08 6.82
CA GLN A 128 -0.14 -12.03 6.93
C GLN A 128 -0.67 -13.41 7.29
N SER A 129 -1.47 -13.50 8.35
CA SER A 129 -2.01 -14.78 8.84
C SER A 129 -3.46 -14.63 9.27
N ILE A 130 -4.25 -15.72 9.22
CA ILE A 130 -5.60 -15.77 9.80
C ILE A 130 -5.61 -16.23 11.26
N TYR A 131 -4.48 -16.74 11.76
CA TYR A 131 -4.30 -17.17 13.16
C TYR A 131 -3.07 -16.49 13.79
N PRO A 132 -3.08 -16.24 15.11
CA PRO A 132 -1.91 -15.75 15.82
C PRO A 132 -0.80 -16.80 15.82
N LEU A 133 0.35 -16.51 15.20
CA LEU A 133 1.54 -17.35 15.30
C LEU A 133 2.41 -16.79 16.43
N LYS A 134 2.65 -17.59 17.47
CA LYS A 134 3.32 -17.15 18.70
C LYS A 134 4.80 -16.76 18.53
N ALA A 135 5.41 -17.03 17.38
CA ALA A 135 6.85 -16.95 17.15
C ALA A 135 7.33 -15.74 16.32
N ALA A 136 6.44 -14.83 15.90
CA ALA A 136 6.79 -13.85 14.88
C ALA A 136 6.34 -12.43 15.23
N GLY A 137 7.33 -11.53 15.35
CA GLY A 137 7.11 -10.12 15.71
C GLY A 137 6.46 -9.27 14.60
N ASN A 138 6.57 -9.69 13.35
CA ASN A 138 6.09 -8.96 12.18
C ASN A 138 4.88 -9.63 11.54
N ILE A 139 3.83 -9.88 12.34
CA ILE A 139 2.58 -10.49 11.86
C ILE A 139 1.45 -9.47 11.73
N MET A 140 0.78 -9.50 10.58
CA MET A 140 -0.53 -8.90 10.41
C MET A 140 -1.61 -10.01 10.46
N ILE A 141 -2.39 -10.04 11.55
CA ILE A 141 -3.53 -10.95 11.65
C ILE A 141 -4.70 -10.37 10.84
N ARG A 142 -5.18 -11.11 9.83
CA ARG A 142 -6.39 -10.80 9.09
C ARG A 142 -7.60 -10.96 9.99
N LYS A 143 -8.48 -9.96 9.98
CA LYS A 143 -9.73 -9.98 10.74
C LYS A 143 -10.92 -9.82 9.80
N PRO A 144 -12.12 -10.28 10.18
CA PRO A 144 -13.34 -10.09 9.39
C PRO A 144 -13.58 -8.62 9.00
N GLU A 145 -13.25 -7.67 9.88
CA GLU A 145 -13.38 -6.23 9.65
C GLU A 145 -12.55 -5.73 8.46
N HIS A 146 -11.44 -6.40 8.13
CA HIS A 146 -10.62 -6.07 6.96
C HIS A 146 -11.38 -6.37 5.67
N TYR A 147 -12.11 -7.49 5.62
CA TYR A 147 -12.93 -7.84 4.47
C TYR A 147 -14.09 -6.85 4.31
N PHE A 148 -14.80 -6.53 5.40
CA PHE A 148 -15.87 -5.53 5.36
C PHE A 148 -15.37 -4.16 4.89
N TYR A 149 -14.18 -3.74 5.34
CA TYR A 149 -13.56 -2.50 4.89
C TYR A 149 -13.27 -2.52 3.39
N ILE A 150 -12.62 -3.58 2.89
CA ILE A 150 -12.28 -3.72 1.46
C ILE A 150 -13.55 -3.71 0.61
N SER A 151 -14.55 -4.53 0.96
CA SER A 151 -15.83 -4.60 0.24
C SER A 151 -16.49 -3.24 0.19
N LYS A 152 -16.53 -2.51 1.31
CA LYS A 152 -17.15 -1.19 1.36
C LYS A 152 -16.43 -0.16 0.50
N VAL A 153 -15.09 -0.17 0.47
CA VAL A 153 -14.29 0.69 -0.43
C VAL A 153 -14.60 0.37 -1.90
N GLU A 154 -14.67 -0.91 -2.26
CA GLU A 154 -14.96 -1.36 -3.63
C GLU A 154 -16.40 -1.09 -4.06
N GLU A 155 -17.37 -1.19 -3.15
CA GLU A 155 -18.79 -0.90 -3.40
C GLU A 155 -19.02 0.60 -3.54
N MET A 156 -18.45 1.40 -2.64
CA MET A 156 -18.63 2.86 -2.64
C MET A 156 -17.78 3.57 -3.70
N LYS A 157 -16.81 2.88 -4.31
CA LYS A 157 -15.79 3.48 -5.20
C LYS A 157 -15.11 4.68 -4.54
N GLU A 158 -14.83 4.55 -3.24
CA GLU A 158 -14.26 5.64 -2.45
C GLU A 158 -13.26 5.09 -1.45
N LEU A 159 -12.08 5.70 -1.39
CA LEU A 159 -11.09 5.38 -0.38
C LEU A 159 -11.58 5.83 1.01
N LEU A 160 -11.90 4.89 1.89
CA LEU A 160 -12.48 5.19 3.20
C LEU A 160 -11.42 5.36 4.30
N PRO A 161 -11.74 6.01 5.43
CA PRO A 161 -10.82 6.10 6.55
C PRO A 161 -10.54 4.72 7.17
N CYS A 162 -9.28 4.43 7.44
CA CYS A 162 -8.87 3.18 8.10
C CYS A 162 -8.76 3.39 9.61
N LYS A 163 -9.40 2.51 10.39
CA LYS A 163 -9.40 2.58 11.86
C LYS A 163 -8.59 1.47 12.53
N ASP A 164 -8.02 0.55 11.74
CA ASP A 164 -7.22 -0.55 12.30
C ASP A 164 -5.84 -0.04 12.71
N ILE A 165 -5.56 -0.08 14.02
CA ILE A 165 -4.32 0.43 14.62
C ILE A 165 -3.10 -0.39 14.15
N CYS A 166 -3.25 -1.68 13.86
CA CYS A 166 -2.14 -2.50 13.38
C CYS A 166 -1.74 -2.10 11.96
N VAL A 167 -2.74 -1.91 11.08
CA VAL A 167 -2.51 -1.42 9.71
C VAL A 167 -1.91 -0.01 9.74
N GLU A 168 -2.46 0.88 10.56
CA GLU A 168 -1.94 2.24 10.72
C GLU A 168 -0.46 2.23 11.13
N LYS A 169 -0.12 1.52 12.21
CA LYS A 169 1.27 1.44 12.68
C LYS A 169 2.20 0.86 11.62
N LEU A 170 1.77 -0.18 10.92
CA LEU A 170 2.56 -0.79 9.86
C LEU A 170 2.84 0.20 8.73
N LEU A 171 1.82 0.89 8.23
CA LEU A 171 1.99 1.86 7.15
C LEU A 171 2.84 3.06 7.58
N ILE A 172 2.63 3.58 8.79
CA ILE A 172 3.43 4.68 9.34
C ILE A 172 4.90 4.27 9.43
N ASN A 173 5.20 3.13 10.04
CA ASN A 173 6.57 2.66 10.25
C ASN A 173 7.28 2.26 8.96
N THR A 174 6.53 2.09 7.85
CA THR A 174 7.09 1.73 6.55
C THR A 174 7.25 2.95 5.64
N PHE A 175 6.28 3.86 5.62
CA PHE A 175 6.19 4.88 4.56
C PHE A 175 6.28 6.33 5.05
N ALA A 176 6.15 6.62 6.35
CA ALA A 176 6.10 8.00 6.83
C ALA A 176 7.39 8.78 6.50
N ASP A 177 8.55 8.15 6.72
CA ASP A 177 9.85 8.77 6.47
C ASP A 177 10.08 8.99 4.96
N ALA A 178 9.77 7.99 4.13
CA ALA A 178 9.88 8.10 2.66
C ALA A 178 8.99 9.19 2.07
N LEU A 179 7.84 9.47 2.70
CA LEU A 179 6.94 10.54 2.31
C LEU A 179 7.30 11.91 2.91
N ASN A 180 8.30 11.97 3.80
CA ASN A 180 8.63 13.15 4.60
C ASN A 180 7.41 13.68 5.39
N ILE A 181 6.61 12.77 5.95
CA ILE A 181 5.40 13.09 6.74
C ILE A 181 5.61 12.63 8.17
N LYS A 182 5.34 13.52 9.14
CA LYS A 182 5.41 13.14 10.56
C LYS A 182 4.39 12.04 10.88
N PRO A 183 4.73 11.02 11.70
CA PRO A 183 3.83 9.92 12.06
C PRO A 183 2.42 10.36 12.49
N LYS A 184 2.32 11.43 13.30
CA LYS A 184 1.03 11.99 13.74
C LYS A 184 0.20 12.54 12.57
N GLN A 185 0.84 13.20 11.60
CA GLN A 185 0.14 13.68 10.40
C GLN A 185 -0.33 12.51 9.53
N PHE A 186 0.51 11.49 9.36
CA PHE A 186 0.12 10.28 8.62
C PHE A 186 -1.10 9.60 9.25
N ALA A 187 -1.09 9.39 10.57
CA ALA A 187 -2.23 8.83 11.31
C ALA A 187 -3.51 9.67 11.12
N ASN A 188 -3.37 10.99 11.13
CA ASN A 188 -4.50 11.88 10.85
C ASN A 188 -5.04 11.69 9.43
N LEU A 189 -4.17 11.60 8.41
CA LEU A 189 -4.56 11.41 7.02
C LEU A 189 -5.34 10.10 6.80
N LEU A 190 -4.94 9.03 7.49
CA LEU A 190 -5.67 7.75 7.49
C LEU A 190 -7.08 7.86 8.06
N ARG A 191 -7.28 8.73 9.06
CA ARG A 191 -8.53 8.82 9.84
C ARG A 191 -9.44 10.00 9.46
N LEU A 192 -8.95 10.95 8.66
CA LEU A 192 -9.73 12.11 8.20
C LEU A 192 -11.04 11.65 7.59
N LYS A 193 -12.16 12.35 7.83
CA LYS A 193 -13.44 12.02 7.18
C LYS A 193 -13.45 12.54 5.73
N PRO A 194 -14.21 11.91 4.82
CA PRO A 194 -14.33 12.37 3.42
C PRO A 194 -14.65 13.86 3.25
N TYR A 195 -15.60 14.40 4.02
CA TYR A 195 -15.98 15.81 3.97
C TYR A 195 -14.84 16.78 4.36
N ASP A 196 -13.92 16.34 5.21
CA ASP A 196 -12.78 17.17 5.62
C ASP A 196 -11.70 17.20 4.53
N VAL A 197 -11.64 16.16 3.69
CA VAL A 197 -10.71 16.09 2.54
C VAL A 197 -11.10 17.11 1.48
N SER A 198 -12.39 17.22 1.13
CA SER A 198 -12.85 18.17 0.11
C SER A 198 -12.54 19.62 0.50
N LYS A 199 -12.75 20.01 1.75
CA LYS A 199 -12.37 21.34 2.27
C LYS A 199 -10.87 21.61 2.15
N LYS A 200 -10.03 20.61 2.42
CA LYS A 200 -8.57 20.75 2.39
C LYS A 200 -8.02 20.84 0.96
N VAL A 201 -8.64 20.13 0.01
CA VAL A 201 -8.34 20.25 -1.43
C VAL A 201 -8.71 21.63 -1.93
N ILE A 202 -9.93 22.10 -1.60
CA ILE A 202 -10.40 23.46 -1.93
C ILE A 202 -9.44 24.52 -1.37
N ALA A 203 -9.04 24.41 -0.10
CA ALA A 203 -8.12 25.36 0.51
C ALA A 203 -6.71 25.40 -0.15
N LYS A 204 -6.26 24.30 -0.76
CA LYS A 204 -4.97 24.25 -1.48
C LYS A 204 -5.05 24.80 -2.91
N SER A 205 -6.23 24.81 -3.54
CA SER A 205 -6.41 25.33 -4.90
C SER A 205 -6.63 26.85 -4.98
N PHE A 206 -6.63 27.54 -3.84
CA PHE A 206 -6.79 28.99 -3.72
C PHE A 206 -5.52 29.71 -3.23
N LEU A 207 -4.37 29.02 -3.19
CA LEU A 207 -3.05 29.57 -2.85
C LEU A 207 -2.08 29.32 -4.01
#